data_AF-A0A1Y3SCX9-F1
#
_entry.id   AF-A0A1Y3SCX9-F1
#
_cell.length_a   1.000
_cell.length_b   1.000
_cell.length_c   1.000
_cell.angle_alpha   90.00
_cell.angle_beta   90.00
_cell.angle_gamma   90.00
#
_symmetry.space_group_name_H-M   'P 1'
#
loop_
_entity.id
_entity.type
_entity.pdbx_description
1 polymer ?
#
loop_
_entity_poly.entity_id
_entity_poly.type
_entity_poly.pdbx_seq_one_letter_code
_entity_poly.pdbx_strand_id
1 'polypeptide(L)'
;MKRMWVLALALSALLCGCAPTAREPDQLALVRVLGVQGREPVELTAVCGMDDQDQQPIRGTVQGDDFPAALEAVPWSGEKELSLTSVSYLVVGEDVALEDVLRQVLEDEELGASATVWIARGKVSGMLDRCDDPETDLTLLTHQGVEAPTVVEVLAALTTHGRVELPQVEQHGGQLVQAGRWTWEE
;
A
#
# COMPACT_ATOMS: atom_id res chain seq x y z
N MET A 1 36.53 16.48 -53.75
CA MET A 1 35.07 16.39 -53.56
C MET A 1 34.61 15.15 -52.77
N LYS A 2 35.17 13.94 -52.97
CA LYS A 2 34.75 12.70 -52.25
C LYS A 2 34.93 12.72 -50.72
N ARG A 3 35.90 13.46 -50.18
CA ARG A 3 36.16 13.57 -48.73
C ARG A 3 35.10 14.37 -47.96
N MET A 4 34.42 15.29 -48.63
CA MET A 4 33.40 16.16 -48.00
C MET A 4 32.08 15.40 -47.77
N TRP A 5 31.80 14.41 -48.61
CA TRP A 5 30.61 13.55 -48.50
C TRP A 5 30.71 12.54 -47.34
N VAL A 6 31.92 12.07 -47.04
CA VAL A 6 32.17 11.15 -45.92
C VAL A 6 31.98 11.86 -44.57
N LEU A 7 32.38 13.13 -44.46
CA LEU A 7 32.15 13.95 -43.27
C LEU A 7 30.66 14.23 -43.03
N ALA A 8 29.88 14.49 -44.10
CA ALA A 8 28.44 14.71 -43.98
C ALA A 8 27.68 13.45 -43.51
N LEU A 9 28.09 12.26 -43.97
CA LEU A 9 27.52 10.97 -43.57
C LEU A 9 27.89 10.57 -42.13
N ALA A 10 29.11 10.88 -41.69
CA ALA A 10 29.53 10.65 -40.30
C ALA A 10 28.81 11.58 -39.31
N LEU A 11 28.51 12.82 -39.71
CA LEU A 11 27.78 13.78 -38.86
C LEU A 11 26.30 13.40 -38.68
N SER A 12 25.68 12.81 -39.70
CA SER A 12 24.28 12.38 -39.65
C SER A 12 24.09 11.12 -38.79
N ALA A 13 25.10 10.23 -38.73
CA ALA A 13 25.09 9.08 -37.81
C ALA A 13 25.23 9.49 -36.33
N LEU A 14 25.97 10.57 -36.03
CA LEU A 14 26.08 11.09 -34.66
C LEU A 14 24.77 11.73 -34.15
N LEU A 15 23.95 12.28 -35.04
CA LEU A 15 22.67 12.92 -34.68
C LEU A 15 21.52 11.92 -34.45
N CYS A 16 21.64 10.68 -34.93
CA CYS A 16 20.66 9.61 -34.68
C CYS A 16 20.89 8.85 -33.36
N GLY A 17 22.00 9.10 -32.65
CA GLY A 17 22.29 8.47 -31.35
C GLY A 17 21.64 9.15 -30.14
N CYS A 18 20.98 10.29 -30.34
CA CYS A 18 20.32 11.06 -29.28
C CYS A 18 18.79 10.94 -29.36
N ALA A 19 18.28 9.73 -29.65
CA ALA A 19 16.88 9.48 -29.36
C ALA A 19 16.74 9.50 -27.83
N PRO A 20 15.92 10.39 -27.22
CA PRO A 20 15.57 10.23 -25.83
C PRO A 20 14.96 8.84 -25.73
N THR A 21 15.56 7.97 -24.92
CA THR A 21 14.92 6.72 -24.52
C THR A 21 13.54 7.13 -24.02
N ALA A 22 12.49 6.72 -24.72
CA ALA A 22 11.14 6.92 -24.25
C ALA A 22 11.10 6.33 -22.84
N ARG A 23 11.04 7.19 -21.83
CA ARG A 23 10.62 6.77 -20.50
C ARG A 23 9.24 6.19 -20.73
N GLU A 24 9.10 4.89 -20.46
CA GLU A 24 7.79 4.28 -20.39
C GLU A 24 6.90 5.17 -19.51
N PRO A 25 5.61 5.35 -19.88
CA PRO A 25 4.71 6.22 -19.13
C PRO A 25 4.83 5.90 -17.64
N ASP A 26 4.98 6.93 -16.80
CA ASP A 26 5.20 6.81 -15.35
C ASP A 26 4.34 5.67 -14.80
N GLN A 27 5.01 4.56 -14.50
CA GLN A 27 4.34 3.33 -14.10
C GLN A 27 3.84 3.58 -12.67
N LEU A 28 2.54 3.86 -12.55
CA LEU A 28 1.88 4.04 -11.26
C LEU A 28 2.18 2.83 -10.38
N ALA A 29 2.64 3.09 -9.16
CA ALA A 29 2.92 2.03 -8.21
C ALA A 29 1.61 1.66 -7.49
N LEU A 30 1.10 0.45 -7.75
CA LEU A 30 -0.17 0.01 -7.20
C LEU A 30 -0.02 -0.35 -5.72
N VAL A 31 -0.74 0.36 -4.85
CA VAL A 31 -0.79 0.09 -3.42
C VAL A 31 -1.58 -1.20 -3.19
N ARG A 32 -1.00 -2.12 -2.42
CA ARG A 32 -1.60 -3.42 -2.10
C ARG A 32 -1.92 -3.55 -0.63
N VAL A 33 -1.11 -2.94 0.22
CA VAL A 33 -1.31 -2.84 1.67
C VAL A 33 -1.42 -1.37 2.07
N LEU A 34 -2.52 -1.01 2.74
CA LEU A 34 -2.70 0.28 3.37
C LEU A 34 -2.69 0.12 4.89
N GLY A 35 -1.68 0.69 5.53
CA GLY A 35 -1.57 0.79 6.97
C GLY A 35 -2.25 2.06 7.50
N VAL A 36 -2.99 1.96 8.61
CA VAL A 36 -3.68 3.08 9.27
C VAL A 36 -3.32 3.10 10.75
N GLN A 37 -2.85 4.23 11.26
CA GLN A 37 -2.48 4.39 12.67
C GLN A 37 -3.00 5.72 13.21
N GLY A 38 -3.44 5.71 14.48
CA GLY A 38 -3.86 6.92 15.17
C GLY A 38 -5.29 7.35 14.84
N ARG A 39 -5.84 8.19 15.71
CA ARG A 39 -7.17 8.79 15.56
C ARG A 39 -7.10 10.20 14.99
N GLU A 40 -6.32 11.06 15.64
CA GLU A 40 -6.07 12.46 15.25
C GLU A 40 -4.70 12.87 15.82
N PRO A 41 -3.65 13.04 14.99
CA PRO A 41 -3.63 12.85 13.55
C PRO A 41 -3.68 11.36 13.13
N VAL A 42 -4.15 11.12 11.90
CA VAL A 42 -4.09 9.81 11.25
C VAL A 42 -2.81 9.70 10.43
N GLU A 43 -2.05 8.63 10.62
CA GLU A 43 -0.88 8.26 9.82
C GLU A 43 -1.26 7.11 8.88
N LEU A 44 -1.04 7.30 7.57
CA LEU A 44 -1.21 6.27 6.57
C LEU A 44 0.15 5.80 6.05
N THR A 45 0.32 4.49 5.93
CA THR A 45 1.49 3.86 5.30
C THR A 45 1.03 3.03 4.12
N ALA A 46 1.32 3.48 2.90
CA ALA A 46 1.04 2.75 1.68
C ALA A 46 2.24 1.89 1.30
N VAL A 47 1.99 0.62 1.01
CA VAL A 47 2.99 -0.32 0.48
C VAL A 47 2.49 -0.90 -0.83
N CYS A 48 3.29 -0.74 -1.88
CA CYS A 48 3.01 -1.30 -3.19
C CYS A 48 3.36 -2.78 -3.26
N GLY A 49 2.74 -3.48 -4.21
CA GLY A 49 3.12 -4.85 -4.54
C GLY A 49 4.54 -4.91 -5.10
N MET A 50 5.19 -6.04 -4.89
CA MET A 50 6.50 -6.32 -5.45
C MET A 50 6.38 -6.78 -6.90
N ASP A 51 7.04 -6.07 -7.82
CA ASP A 51 7.31 -6.59 -9.15
C ASP A 51 8.58 -7.47 -9.12
N ASP A 52 8.66 -8.47 -10.00
CA ASP A 52 9.79 -9.43 -10.08
C ASP A 52 11.18 -8.77 -10.28
N GLN A 53 11.20 -7.48 -10.65
CA GLN A 53 12.42 -6.70 -10.91
C GLN A 53 12.85 -5.83 -9.72
N ASP A 54 11.96 -5.60 -8.76
CA ASP A 54 12.23 -4.74 -7.62
C ASP A 54 12.92 -5.54 -6.50
N GLN A 55 13.85 -4.88 -5.80
CA GLN A 55 14.53 -5.47 -4.65
C GLN A 55 13.76 -5.19 -3.33
N GLN A 56 12.92 -4.16 -3.31
CA GLN A 56 12.11 -3.73 -2.18
C GLN A 56 10.85 -3.02 -2.71
N PRO A 57 9.71 -3.10 -2.01
CA PRO A 57 8.48 -2.50 -2.49
C PRO A 57 8.52 -0.98 -2.32
N ILE A 58 7.84 -0.28 -3.21
CA ILE A 58 7.67 1.17 -3.09
C ILE A 58 6.74 1.44 -1.91
N ARG A 59 7.12 2.42 -1.08
CA ARG A 59 6.38 2.80 0.12
C ARG A 59 6.18 4.31 0.15
N GLY A 60 5.15 4.72 0.86
CA GLY A 60 4.91 6.12 1.20
C GLY A 60 4.24 6.21 2.56
N THR A 61 4.58 7.23 3.35
CA THR A 61 3.94 7.49 4.64
C THR A 61 3.56 8.95 4.74
N VAL A 62 2.32 9.22 5.14
CA VAL A 62 1.75 10.55 5.29
C VAL A 62 0.96 10.66 6.58
N GLN A 63 0.80 11.89 7.04
CA GLN A 63 -0.09 12.22 8.15
C GLN A 63 -1.11 13.24 7.68
N GLY A 64 -2.34 13.09 8.17
CA GLY A 64 -3.43 14.04 7.99
C GLY A 64 -4.15 14.28 9.31
N ASP A 65 -4.92 15.37 9.37
CA ASP A 65 -5.76 15.66 10.53
C ASP A 65 -6.80 14.56 10.76
N ASP A 66 -7.31 13.98 9.66
CA ASP A 66 -8.22 12.83 9.61
C ASP A 66 -7.83 11.87 8.47
N PHE A 67 -8.56 10.75 8.34
CA PHE A 67 -8.29 9.73 7.33
C PHE A 67 -8.44 10.25 5.88
N PRO A 68 -9.47 11.02 5.49
CA PRO A 68 -9.58 11.53 4.12
C PRO A 68 -8.46 12.49 3.78
N ALA A 69 -8.09 13.41 4.69
CA ALA A 69 -6.97 14.32 4.46
C ALA A 69 -5.64 13.59 4.31
N ALA A 70 -5.42 12.52 5.09
CA ALA A 70 -4.24 11.67 4.90
C ALA A 70 -4.30 10.92 3.56
N LEU A 71 -5.47 10.39 3.17
CA LEU A 71 -5.66 9.62 1.94
C LEU A 71 -5.38 10.44 0.69
N GLU A 72 -5.82 11.71 0.65
CA GLU A 72 -5.55 12.65 -0.45
C GLU A 72 -4.04 12.88 -0.68
N ALA A 73 -3.22 12.75 0.37
CA ALA A 73 -1.78 12.93 0.28
C ALA A 73 -1.02 11.67 -0.13
N VAL A 74 -1.62 10.47 -0.01
CA VAL A 74 -0.96 9.18 -0.28
C VAL A 74 -0.36 9.10 -1.70
N PRO A 75 -1.04 9.52 -2.79
CA PRO A 75 -0.51 9.40 -4.14
C PRO A 75 0.87 10.05 -4.34
N TRP A 76 1.18 11.07 -3.53
CA TRP A 76 2.40 11.88 -3.64
C TRP A 76 3.47 11.54 -2.60
N SER A 77 3.27 10.45 -1.85
CA SER A 77 4.08 10.14 -0.65
C SER A 77 5.30 9.25 -0.92
N GLY A 78 5.37 8.61 -2.08
CA GLY A 78 6.44 7.69 -2.46
C GLY A 78 7.43 8.30 -3.45
N GLU A 79 8.44 7.51 -3.82
CA GLU A 79 9.40 7.87 -4.89
C GLU A 79 8.77 7.89 -6.28
N LYS A 80 7.65 7.16 -6.44
CA LYS A 80 6.76 7.17 -7.60
C LYS A 80 5.37 7.62 -7.14
N GLU A 81 4.55 8.04 -8.10
CA GLU A 81 3.14 8.28 -7.86
C GLU A 81 2.44 6.95 -7.48
N LEU A 82 1.75 6.96 -6.35
CA LEU A 82 1.06 5.78 -5.80
C LEU A 82 -0.40 5.76 -6.23
N SER A 83 -0.91 4.57 -6.55
CA SER A 83 -2.30 4.35 -6.97
C SER A 83 -3.03 3.46 -5.97
N LEU A 84 -4.19 3.92 -5.48
CA LEU A 84 -5.00 3.23 -4.47
C LEU A 84 -6.01 2.22 -5.05
N THR A 85 -6.11 2.12 -6.37
CA THR A 85 -7.10 1.34 -7.12
C THR A 85 -7.03 -0.19 -6.94
N SER A 86 -6.17 -0.71 -6.06
CA SER A 86 -5.86 -2.14 -5.92
C SER A 86 -5.53 -2.58 -4.49
N VAL A 87 -5.92 -1.78 -3.49
CA VAL A 87 -5.71 -2.11 -2.08
C VAL A 87 -6.43 -3.42 -1.73
N SER A 88 -5.66 -4.41 -1.30
CA SER A 88 -6.15 -5.76 -0.95
C SER A 88 -6.16 -6.00 0.56
N TYR A 89 -5.35 -5.23 1.30
CA TYR A 89 -5.14 -5.39 2.73
C TYR A 89 -5.18 -4.04 3.44
N LEU A 90 -6.00 -3.95 4.49
CA LEU A 90 -6.04 -2.85 5.43
C LEU A 90 -5.43 -3.32 6.77
N VAL A 91 -4.32 -2.71 7.19
CA VAL A 91 -3.64 -3.04 8.44
C VAL A 91 -3.82 -1.88 9.42
N VAL A 92 -4.62 -2.07 10.46
CA VAL A 92 -4.97 -0.99 11.39
C VAL A 92 -4.20 -1.09 12.71
N GLY A 93 -3.91 0.04 13.32
CA GLY A 93 -3.40 0.14 14.68
C GLY A 93 -4.51 -0.01 15.72
N GLU A 94 -4.15 -0.27 16.98
CA GLU A 94 -5.10 -0.42 18.09
C GLU A 94 -5.83 0.89 18.47
N ASP A 95 -5.33 2.04 18.00
CA ASP A 95 -5.77 3.39 18.39
C ASP A 95 -6.53 4.15 17.30
N VAL A 96 -6.94 3.47 16.23
CA VAL A 96 -7.71 4.09 15.13
C VAL A 96 -9.20 4.24 15.48
N ALA A 97 -9.88 5.23 14.90
CA ALA A 97 -11.34 5.25 14.87
C ALA A 97 -11.85 4.26 13.81
N LEU A 98 -11.88 2.96 14.15
CA LEU A 98 -12.07 1.89 13.17
C LEU A 98 -13.38 2.02 12.37
N GLU A 99 -14.52 2.29 13.02
CA GLU A 99 -15.79 2.44 12.29
C GLU A 99 -15.74 3.59 11.27
N ASP A 100 -15.20 4.75 11.68
CA ASP A 100 -15.09 5.93 10.83
C ASP A 100 -14.18 5.65 9.62
N VAL A 101 -13.02 5.01 9.85
CA VAL A 101 -12.10 4.60 8.78
C VAL A 101 -12.77 3.64 7.80
N LEU A 102 -13.44 2.60 8.30
CA LEU A 102 -14.10 1.61 7.43
C LEU A 102 -15.21 2.23 6.58
N ARG A 103 -15.98 3.15 7.15
CA ARG A 103 -17.03 3.87 6.42
C ARG A 103 -16.42 4.68 5.28
N GLN A 104 -15.35 5.41 5.54
CA GLN A 104 -14.67 6.23 4.53
C GLN A 104 -14.01 5.37 3.45
N VAL A 105 -13.43 4.22 3.82
CA VAL A 105 -12.92 3.22 2.86
C VAL A 105 -14.01 2.72 1.92
N LEU A 106 -15.26 2.57 2.39
CA LEU A 106 -16.39 2.15 1.54
C LEU A 106 -16.98 3.29 0.69
N GLU A 107 -16.79 4.53 1.10
CA GLU A 107 -17.24 5.71 0.35
C GLU A 107 -16.28 6.07 -0.79
N ASP A 108 -15.02 5.66 -0.69
CA ASP A 108 -13.99 5.85 -1.71
C ASP A 108 -14.13 4.82 -2.84
N GLU A 109 -14.20 5.29 -4.09
CA GLU A 109 -14.41 4.42 -5.27
C GLU A 109 -13.16 3.61 -5.65
N GLU A 110 -11.97 4.06 -5.23
CA GLU A 110 -10.70 3.43 -5.57
C GLU A 110 -10.27 2.41 -4.51
N LEU A 111 -10.66 2.61 -3.26
CA LEU A 111 -10.42 1.65 -2.20
C LEU A 111 -11.34 0.43 -2.30
N GLY A 112 -10.76 -0.75 -2.21
CA GLY A 112 -11.50 -2.00 -2.34
C GLY A 112 -12.33 -2.31 -1.10
N ALA A 113 -13.66 -2.31 -1.24
CA ALA A 113 -14.59 -2.83 -0.21
C ALA A 113 -14.29 -4.28 0.22
N SER A 114 -13.63 -5.04 -0.66
CA SER A 114 -13.20 -6.42 -0.43
C SER A 114 -11.83 -6.53 0.27
N ALA A 115 -11.16 -5.42 0.56
CA ALA A 115 -9.89 -5.46 1.28
C ALA A 115 -10.09 -6.16 2.62
N THR A 116 -9.16 -7.05 2.98
CA THR A 116 -9.22 -7.75 4.27
C THR A 116 -8.60 -6.89 5.37
N VAL A 117 -9.18 -6.95 6.56
CA VAL A 117 -8.78 -6.12 7.70
C VAL A 117 -7.99 -6.95 8.70
N TRP A 118 -6.81 -6.42 9.03
CA TRP A 118 -5.85 -7.00 9.96
C TRP A 118 -5.49 -5.96 11.00
N ILE A 119 -5.14 -6.40 12.20
CA ILE A 119 -4.64 -5.48 13.23
C ILE A 119 -3.14 -5.69 13.46
N ALA A 120 -2.40 -4.59 13.51
CA ALA A 120 -0.99 -4.61 13.83
C ALA A 120 -0.76 -4.72 15.34
N ARG A 121 0.21 -5.55 15.74
CA ARG A 121 0.77 -5.51 17.09
C ARG A 121 1.87 -4.44 17.15
N GLY A 122 1.56 -3.29 17.73
CA GLY A 122 2.46 -2.14 17.81
C GLY A 122 2.29 -1.16 16.65
N LYS A 123 3.31 -0.32 16.40
CA LYS A 123 3.22 0.77 15.41
C LYS A 123 3.18 0.22 13.98
N VAL A 124 2.10 0.52 13.24
CA VAL A 124 1.84 0.03 11.87
C VAL A 124 2.97 0.40 10.91
N SER A 125 3.34 1.69 10.80
CA SER A 125 4.40 2.14 9.89
C SER A 125 5.72 1.42 10.15
N GLY A 126 6.17 1.40 11.40
CA GLY A 126 7.40 0.72 11.79
C GLY A 126 7.36 -0.80 11.59
N MET A 127 6.18 -1.42 11.62
CA MET A 127 6.00 -2.84 11.30
C MET A 127 6.17 -3.08 9.79
N LEU A 128 5.45 -2.32 8.96
CA LEU A 128 5.46 -2.45 7.50
C LEU A 128 6.80 -2.05 6.86
N ASP A 129 7.51 -1.07 7.44
CA ASP A 129 8.84 -0.64 6.98
C ASP A 129 9.91 -1.73 7.18
N ARG A 130 9.72 -2.61 8.17
CA ARG A 130 10.65 -3.71 8.47
C ARG A 130 10.25 -5.03 7.82
N CYS A 131 9.21 -5.03 7.00
CA CYS A 131 8.77 -6.19 6.25
C CYS A 131 9.27 -6.08 4.81
N ASP A 132 9.86 -7.15 4.30
CA ASP A 132 10.43 -7.19 2.97
C ASP A 132 9.31 -7.11 1.92
N ASP A 133 8.26 -7.93 2.06
CA ASP A 133 7.08 -7.96 1.19
C ASP A 133 5.80 -8.25 2.00
N PRO A 134 5.16 -7.21 2.57
CA PRO A 134 3.93 -7.36 3.35
C PRO A 134 2.77 -7.99 2.59
N GLU A 135 2.65 -7.77 1.27
CA GLU A 135 1.55 -8.31 0.47
C GLU A 135 1.67 -9.83 0.37
N THR A 136 2.86 -10.32 0.02
CA THR A 136 3.12 -11.76 -0.08
C THR A 136 2.94 -12.43 1.28
N ASP A 137 3.38 -11.81 2.36
CA ASP A 137 3.22 -12.37 3.72
C ASP A 137 1.75 -12.51 4.12
N LEU A 138 0.92 -11.48 3.91
CA LEU A 138 -0.52 -11.53 4.22
C LEU A 138 -1.27 -12.53 3.32
N THR A 139 -0.87 -12.62 2.05
CA THR A 139 -1.38 -13.62 1.11
C THR A 139 -1.05 -15.03 1.60
N LEU A 140 0.18 -15.25 2.07
CA LEU A 140 0.62 -16.53 2.61
C LEU A 140 -0.14 -16.92 3.87
N LEU A 141 -0.33 -15.99 4.81
CA LEU A 141 -1.14 -16.23 6.01
C LEU A 141 -2.58 -16.64 5.66
N THR A 142 -3.17 -15.97 4.67
CA THR A 142 -4.50 -16.33 4.15
C THR A 142 -4.51 -17.75 3.58
N HIS A 143 -3.52 -18.13 2.76
CA HIS A 143 -3.38 -19.49 2.25
C HIS A 143 -3.11 -20.55 3.34
N GLN A 144 -2.55 -20.15 4.47
CA GLN A 144 -2.34 -21.01 5.64
C GLN A 144 -3.60 -21.15 6.51
N GLY A 145 -4.72 -20.52 6.12
CA GLY A 145 -6.01 -20.64 6.79
C GLY A 145 -6.28 -19.55 7.82
N VAL A 146 -5.52 -18.46 7.83
CA VAL A 146 -5.86 -17.29 8.65
C VAL A 146 -7.01 -16.54 7.98
N GLU A 147 -8.19 -16.61 8.59
CA GLU A 147 -9.39 -15.93 8.09
C GLU A 147 -9.44 -14.48 8.58
N ALA A 148 -9.20 -13.55 7.66
CA ALA A 148 -9.36 -12.12 7.86
C ALA A 148 -10.69 -11.63 7.24
N PRO A 149 -11.56 -10.96 8.01
CA PRO A 149 -12.80 -10.40 7.46
C PRO A 149 -12.50 -9.23 6.52
N THR A 150 -13.36 -9.02 5.54
CA THR A 150 -13.34 -7.86 4.64
C THR A 150 -13.81 -6.58 5.34
N VAL A 151 -13.47 -5.41 4.80
CA VAL A 151 -13.95 -4.10 5.29
C VAL A 151 -15.46 -4.09 5.50
N VAL A 152 -16.24 -4.62 4.54
CA VAL A 152 -17.70 -4.72 4.64
C VAL A 152 -18.14 -5.61 5.80
N GLU A 153 -17.51 -6.77 5.97
CA GLU A 153 -17.85 -7.70 7.06
C GLU A 153 -17.51 -7.12 8.43
N VAL A 154 -16.38 -6.42 8.55
CA VAL A 154 -15.99 -5.75 9.79
C VAL A 154 -16.97 -4.65 10.16
N LEU A 155 -17.30 -3.76 9.22
CA LEU A 155 -18.26 -2.69 9.47
C LEU A 155 -19.65 -3.24 9.81
N ALA A 156 -20.10 -4.28 9.11
CA ALA A 156 -21.36 -4.94 9.41
C ALA A 156 -21.37 -5.56 10.82
N ALA A 157 -20.27 -6.21 11.23
CA ALA A 157 -20.13 -6.80 12.56
C ALA A 157 -20.13 -5.74 13.67
N LEU A 158 -19.39 -4.63 13.50
CA LEU A 158 -19.40 -3.51 14.45
C LEU A 158 -20.80 -2.89 14.55
N THR A 159 -21.44 -2.60 13.42
CA THR A 159 -22.78 -1.99 13.40
C THR A 159 -23.85 -2.89 14.03
N THR A 160 -23.77 -4.21 13.81
CA THR A 160 -24.81 -5.16 14.22
C THR A 160 -24.59 -5.71 15.62
N HIS A 161 -23.33 -5.90 16.02
CA HIS A 161 -22.95 -6.62 17.22
C HIS A 161 -22.13 -5.79 18.20
N GLY A 162 -21.71 -4.58 17.83
CA GLY A 162 -20.82 -3.72 18.63
C GLY A 162 -19.41 -4.28 18.79
N ARG A 163 -19.07 -5.36 18.08
CA ARG A 163 -17.78 -6.03 18.19
C ARG A 163 -17.42 -6.86 16.97
N VAL A 164 -16.12 -7.05 16.78
CA VAL A 164 -15.54 -7.88 15.71
C VAL A 164 -14.20 -8.45 16.17
N GLU A 165 -13.83 -9.62 15.65
CA GLU A 165 -12.54 -10.24 15.93
C GLU A 165 -11.65 -10.21 14.68
N LEU A 166 -10.48 -9.60 14.79
CA LEU A 166 -9.52 -9.42 13.71
C LEU A 166 -8.28 -10.29 13.93
N PRO A 167 -7.68 -10.87 12.88
CA PRO A 167 -6.37 -11.50 13.00
C PRO A 167 -5.31 -10.44 13.31
N GLN A 168 -4.50 -10.71 14.33
CA GLN A 168 -3.40 -9.84 14.72
C GLN A 168 -2.10 -10.32 14.07
N VAL A 169 -1.36 -9.38 13.48
CA VAL A 169 -0.06 -9.62 12.86
C VAL A 169 1.04 -8.83 13.55
N GLU A 170 2.25 -9.38 13.55
CA GLU A 170 3.45 -8.69 14.02
C GLU A 170 4.60 -8.90 13.02
N GLN A 171 5.59 -8.02 13.04
CA GLN A 171 6.80 -8.19 12.23
C GLN A 171 7.83 -9.03 12.97
N HIS A 172 8.30 -10.09 12.32
CA HIS A 172 9.38 -10.95 12.79
C HIS A 172 10.34 -11.29 11.65
N GLY A 173 11.61 -10.92 11.80
CA GLY A 173 12.67 -11.37 10.88
C GLY A 173 12.50 -10.96 9.41
N GLY A 174 11.86 -9.82 9.15
CA GLY A 174 11.58 -9.35 7.78
C GLY A 174 10.19 -9.72 7.26
N GLN A 175 9.40 -10.46 8.04
CA GLN A 175 8.10 -10.98 7.60
C GLN A 175 6.96 -10.60 8.54
N LEU A 176 5.74 -10.50 8.02
CA LEU A 176 4.53 -10.51 8.83
C LEU A 176 4.17 -11.94 9.24
N VAL A 177 3.95 -12.15 10.53
CA VAL A 177 3.51 -13.41 11.11
C VAL A 177 2.25 -13.21 11.93
N GLN A 178 1.39 -14.22 12.02
CA GLN A 178 0.21 -14.16 12.87
C GLN A 178 0.63 -14.22 14.35
N ALA A 179 0.27 -13.19 15.11
CA ALA A 179 0.54 -13.06 16.54
C ALA A 179 -0.63 -13.52 17.42
N GLY A 180 -1.86 -13.55 16.87
CA GLY A 180 -3.05 -13.94 17.59
C GLY A 180 -4.34 -13.41 16.94
N ARG A 181 -5.32 -13.12 17.79
CA ARG A 181 -6.59 -12.49 17.42
C ARG A 181 -6.88 -11.35 18.40
N TRP A 182 -7.51 -10.30 17.90
CA TRP A 182 -7.89 -9.12 18.67
C TRP A 182 -9.39 -8.92 18.59
N THR A 183 -10.03 -8.68 19.73
CA THR A 183 -11.44 -8.28 19.77
C THR A 183 -11.52 -6.77 19.84
N TRP A 184 -12.14 -6.18 18.83
CA TRP A 184 -12.52 -4.77 18.83
C TRP A 184 -13.94 -4.64 19.37
N GLU A 185 -14.16 -3.73 20.32
CA GLU A 185 -15.47 -3.40 20.88
C GLU A 185 -15.63 -1.88 20.89
N GLU A 186 -16.82 -1.38 20.57
CA GLU A 186 -17.19 0.05 20.74
C GLU A 186 -17.78 0.35 22.12
#